data_AF-A0A2V8HYM5-F1
#
_entry.id   AF-A0A2V8HYM5-F1
#
_cell.length_a   1.000
_cell.length_b   1.000
_cell.length_c   1.000
_cell.angle_alpha   90.00
_cell.angle_beta   90.00
_cell.angle_gamma   90.00
#
_symmetry.space_group_name_H-M   'P 1'
#
loop_
_entity.id
_entity.type
_entity.pdbx_description
1 polymer ?
#
loop_
_entity_poly.entity_id
_entity_poly.type
_entity_poly.pdbx_seq_one_letter_code
_entity_poly.pdbx_strand_id
1 'polypeptide(L)' 'AIAATVIGGTSLMGGEGGLGGTIVGALIMGVLRNGLNLLGVSSFVQQIVIGLVIVFAVVIDTSLKSRRP' A
#
# COMPACT_ATOMS: atom_id res chain seq x y z
N ALA A 1 -3.04 -5.59 6.38
CA ALA A 1 -2.00 -6.61 6.12
C ALA A 1 -1.68 -6.73 4.63
N ILE A 2 -2.63 -7.10 3.77
CA ILE A 2 -2.41 -7.32 2.32
C ILE A 2 -2.06 -6.03 1.54
N ALA A 3 -2.62 -4.89 1.91
CA ALA A 3 -2.31 -3.60 1.28
C ALA A 3 -0.86 -3.12 1.51
N ALA A 4 -0.35 -3.33 2.72
CA ALA A 4 0.99 -2.93 3.12
C ALA A 4 2.06 -3.71 2.37
N THR A 5 1.84 -5.00 2.13
CA THR A 5 2.73 -5.86 1.34
C THR A 5 2.79 -5.40 -0.12
N VAL A 6 1.68 -4.97 -0.73
CA VAL A 6 1.65 -4.46 -2.12
C VAL A 6 2.37 -3.12 -2.25
N ILE A 7 2.07 -2.17 -1.36
CA ILE A 7 2.77 -0.87 -1.32
C ILE A 7 4.27 -1.06 -1.10
N GLY A 8 4.63 -2.10 -0.33
CA GLY A 8 6.00 -2.52 -0.09
C GLY A 8 6.71 -3.23 -1.24
N GLY A 9 6.05 -3.49 -2.37
CA GLY A 9 6.63 -4.22 -3.51
C GLY A 9 6.68 -5.74 -3.34
N THR A 10 5.89 -6.31 -2.43
CA THR A 10 5.77 -7.76 -2.24
C THR A 10 4.70 -8.34 -3.15
N SER A 11 5.15 -9.20 -4.08
CA SER A 11 4.30 -9.73 -5.15
C SER A 11 3.22 -10.68 -4.63
N LEU A 12 1.96 -10.34 -4.92
CA LEU A 12 0.77 -11.13 -4.56
C LEU A 12 0.64 -12.46 -5.33
N MET A 13 1.28 -12.59 -6.51
CA MET A 13 1.16 -13.77 -7.39
C MET A 13 2.34 -14.77 -7.28
N GLY A 14 3.39 -14.46 -6.50
CA GLY A 14 4.59 -15.31 -6.50
C GLY A 14 5.57 -15.15 -5.33
N GLY A 15 5.23 -14.40 -4.28
CA GLY A 15 6.06 -14.34 -3.05
C GLY A 15 7.43 -13.65 -3.18
N GLU A 16 7.84 -13.20 -4.37
CA GLU A 16 9.11 -12.50 -4.59
C GLU A 16 9.05 -11.02 -4.20
N GLY A 17 8.85 -10.73 -2.92
CA GLY A 17 9.28 -9.44 -2.39
C GLY A 17 9.69 -9.56 -0.94
N GLY A 18 10.88 -9.02 -0.65
CA GLY A 18 11.53 -9.18 0.64
C GLY A 18 10.74 -8.55 1.77
N LEU A 19 10.88 -9.13 2.97
CA LEU A 19 10.34 -8.65 4.24
C LEU A 19 10.54 -7.13 4.44
N GLY A 20 11.69 -6.60 4.01
CA GLY A 20 12.01 -5.18 4.12
C GLY A 20 11.04 -4.25 3.41
N GLY A 21 10.59 -4.62 2.20
CA GLY A 21 9.60 -3.85 1.44
C GLY A 21 8.24 -3.80 2.16
N THR A 22 7.78 -4.95 2.64
CA THR A 22 6.53 -5.05 3.43
C THR A 22 6.55 -4.19 4.69
N ILE A 23 7.68 -4.16 5.43
CA ILE A 23 7.80 -3.36 6.64
C ILE A 23 7.66 -1.87 6.32
N VAL A 24 8.29 -1.41 5.24
CA VAL A 24 8.17 -0.01 4.77
C VAL A 24 6.73 0.30 4.36
N GLY A 25 6.09 -0.59 3.58
CA GLY A 25 4.69 -0.41 3.19
C GLY A 25 3.71 -0.43 4.38
N ALA A 26 4.00 -1.21 5.42
CA ALA A 26 3.23 -1.23 6.65
C ALA A 26 3.38 0.06 7.47
N LEU A 27 4.60 0.60 7.53
CA LEU A 27 4.87 1.89 8.16
C LEU A 27 4.15 3.03 7.44
N ILE A 28 4.20 3.07 6.09
CA ILE A 28 3.48 4.06 5.28
C ILE A 28 1.98 4.00 5.57
N MET A 29 1.40 2.80 5.55
CA MET A 29 -0.03 2.61 5.85
C MET A 29 -0.39 3.02 7.28
N GLY A 30 0.49 2.76 8.24
CA GLY A 30 0.30 3.17 9.64
C GLY A 30 0.34 4.68 9.82
N VAL A 31 1.29 5.36 9.16
CA VAL A 31 1.39 6.83 9.16
C VAL A 31 0.22 7.46 8.44
N LEU A 32 -0.23 6.92 7.31
CA LEU A 32 -1.37 7.45 6.55
C LEU A 32 -2.67 7.38 7.36
N ARG A 33 -2.94 6.25 8.03
CA ARG A 33 -4.09 6.14 8.94
C ARG A 33 -4.00 7.13 10.11
N ASN A 34 -2.84 7.23 10.75
CA ASN A 34 -2.67 8.15 11.89
C ASN A 34 -2.76 9.61 11.46
N GLY A 35 -2.14 9.99 10.33
CA GLY A 35 -2.20 11.34 9.78
C GLY A 35 -3.62 11.75 9.44
N LEU A 36 -4.38 10.90 8.74
CA LEU A 36 -5.79 11.19 8.45
C LEU A 36 -6.65 11.26 9.72
N ASN A 37 -6.32 10.48 10.76
CA ASN A 37 -7.03 10.52 12.04
C ASN A 37 -6.75 11.83 12.80
N LEU A 38 -5.48 12.26 12.85
CA LEU A 38 -5.07 13.51 13.47
C LEU A 38 -5.62 14.75 12.74
N LEU A 39 -5.79 14.66 11.43
CA LEU A 39 -6.44 15.69 10.61
C LEU A 39 -7.97 15.74 10.84
N GLY A 40 -8.53 14.89 11.69
CA GLY A 40 -9.96 14.85 11.99
C GLY A 40 -10.81 14.39 10.80
N VAL A 41 -10.21 13.70 9.83
CA VAL A 41 -10.92 13.20 8.64
C VAL A 41 -11.87 12.08 9.06
N SER A 42 -13.12 12.15 8.60
CA SER A 42 -14.13 11.15 8.93
C SER A 42 -13.71 9.74 8.48
N SER A 43 -14.09 8.72 9.26
CA SER A 43 -13.72 7.32 8.97
C SER A 43 -14.19 6.86 7.58
N PHE A 44 -15.32 7.41 7.10
CA PHE A 44 -15.82 7.20 5.75
C PHE A 44 -14.82 7.68 4.68
N VAL A 45 -14.34 8.92 4.79
CA VAL A 45 -13.34 9.47 3.85
C VAL A 45 -12.01 8.73 3.98
N GLN A 46 -11.61 8.34 5.19
CA GLN A 46 -10.42 7.50 5.38
C GLN A 46 -10.49 6.18 4.61
N GLN A 47 -11.63 5.47 4.66
CA GLN A 47 -11.80 4.24 3.89
C GLN A 47 -11.69 4.46 2.39
N ILE A 48 -12.26 5.54 1.87
CA ILE A 48 -12.18 5.89 0.45
C ILE A 48 -10.73 6.19 0.06
N VAL A 49 -10.02 7.01 0.83
CA VAL A 49 -8.62 7.37 0.57
C VAL A 49 -7.73 6.15 0.63
N ILE A 50 -7.89 5.29 1.64
CA ILE A 50 -7.13 4.04 1.77
C ILE A 50 -7.41 3.12 0.57
N GLY A 51 -8.68 2.98 0.16
CA GLY A 51 -9.05 2.18 -1.01
C GLY A 51 -8.40 2.71 -2.30
N LEU A 52 -8.42 4.02 -2.50
CA LEU A 52 -7.77 4.67 -3.64
C LEU A 52 -6.26 4.42 -3.65
N VAL A 53 -5.58 4.63 -2.52
CA VAL A 53 -4.14 4.41 -2.38
C VAL A 53 -3.78 2.96 -2.70
N ILE A 54 -4.59 1.99 -2.27
CA ILE A 54 -4.38 0.57 -2.58
C ILE A 54 -4.52 0.30 -4.08
N VAL A 55 -5.57 0.80 -4.72
CA VAL A 55 -5.78 0.61 -6.17
C VAL A 55 -4.62 1.23 -6.95
N PHE A 56 -4.21 2.45 -6.61
CA PHE A 56 -3.04 3.09 -7.22
C PHE A 56 -1.76 2.27 -7.01
N ALA A 57 -1.52 1.79 -5.79
CA ALA A 57 -0.36 0.98 -5.47
C ALA A 57 -0.33 -0.32 -6.30
N VAL A 58 -1.47 -1.02 -6.42
CA VAL A 58 -1.60 -2.24 -7.24
C VAL A 58 -1.35 -1.95 -8.71
N VAL A 59 -1.94 -0.88 -9.26
CA VAL A 59 -1.78 -0.51 -10.67
C VAL A 59 -0.33 -0.16 -11.00
N ILE A 60 0.33 0.60 -10.13
CA ILE A 60 1.74 0.97 -10.26
C ILE A 60 2.64 -0.26 -10.11
N ASP A 61 2.41 -1.11 -9.09
CA ASP A 61 3.18 -2.35 -8.87
C ASP A 61 3.09 -3.29 -10.07
N THR A 62 1.88 -3.49 -10.61
CA THR A 62 1.65 -4.32 -11.80
C THR A 62 2.33 -3.72 -13.03
N SER A 63 2.30 -2.40 -13.19
CA SER A 63 2.93 -1.70 -14.32
C SER A 63 4.47 -1.67 -14.24
N LEU A 64 5.04 -1.51 -13.05
CA LEU A 64 6.49 -1.59 -12.84
C LEU A 64 7.01 -3.01 -13.04
N LYS A 65 6.26 -4.02 -12.58
CA LYS A 65 6.64 -5.43 -12.74
C LYS A 65 6.60 -5.89 -14.19
N SER A 66 5.77 -5.29 -15.03
CA SER A 66 5.72 -5.53 -16.49
C SER A 66 6.96 -5.00 -17.26
N ARG A 67 7.94 -4.38 -16.58
CA ARG A 67 9.20 -3.90 -17.19
C ARG A 67 10.45 -4.71 -16.80
N ARG A 68 10.30 -5.92 -16.25
CA ARG A 68 11.42 -6.86 -16.14
C ARG A 68 11.44 -7.79 -17.37
N PRO A 69 12.36 -7.57 -18.35
CA PRO A 69 12.62 -8.55 -19.40
C PRO A 69 13.24 -9.84 -18.84
#